data_AF-N6UUB0-F1
#
_entry.id   AF-N6UUB0-F1
#
_cell.length_a   1.000
_cell.length_b   1.000
_cell.length_c   1.000
_cell.angle_alpha   90.00
_cell.angle_beta   90.00
_cell.angle_gamma   90.00
#
_symmetry.space_group_name_H-M   'P 1'
#
loop_
_entity.id
_entity.type
_entity.pdbx_description
1 polymer ?
#
loop_
_entity_poly.entity_id
_entity_poly.type
_entity_poly.pdbx_seq_one_letter_code
_entity_poly.pdbx_strand_id
1 'polypeptide(L)'
;MFKNLSIKFKLLGIVSILVMCIIFGAAYTTILLKDMEHDANIINIAGKQRMLIQKMSKEAFMIALGNLEMKKELIKTAQEFDKNLNDLINGNEERGITPAPPIVKAQLLKVKSMWSEFYKNILIIYEKDPSDPEVKKALEYIKNHNMELLSEMHKAVLLYTEYSHEKVKELNLMLETMIILSIIISVLAFYVVKNHIIKPLEELNRVVLEIAKGNYNIKPKIKFRNDEIGVIFNKIKEIINNLKAEAEKEMKEKQMFDNAIRYMSEILDKVKEGNLNVKIKAKWEDERLNKLANLINSVIESLSEAIKELANEVRLLNEEIEKLKDIGERAKETSEQIADAANQVAVAATD
;
A
#
# COMPACT_ATOMS: atom_id res chain seq x y z
N MET A 1 -10.64 5.91 16.15
CA MET A 1 -11.40 5.42 14.98
C MET A 1 -10.52 4.74 13.91
N PHE A 2 -9.41 5.33 13.45
CA PHE A 2 -8.58 4.78 12.34
C PHE A 2 -7.81 3.46 12.57
N LYS A 3 -7.64 2.98 13.80
CA LYS A 3 -6.81 1.79 14.08
C LYS A 3 -7.42 0.47 13.58
N ASN A 4 -8.74 0.38 13.48
CA ASN A 4 -9.47 -0.85 13.13
C ASN A 4 -10.09 -0.81 11.72
N LEU A 5 -9.85 0.26 10.95
CA LEU A 5 -10.31 0.30 9.56
C LEU A 5 -9.51 -0.69 8.71
N SER A 6 -10.19 -1.34 7.77
CA SER A 6 -9.56 -2.18 6.76
C SER A 6 -8.56 -1.36 5.93
N ILE A 7 -7.49 -2.02 5.49
CA ILE A 7 -6.42 -1.42 4.69
C ILE A 7 -6.97 -0.88 3.37
N LYS A 8 -7.94 -1.59 2.77
CA LYS A 8 -8.60 -1.18 1.53
C LYS A 8 -9.25 0.20 1.68
N PHE A 9 -10.01 0.42 2.75
CA PHE A 9 -10.67 1.72 2.99
C PHE A 9 -9.67 2.85 3.27
N LYS A 10 -8.56 2.57 3.94
CA LYS A 10 -7.50 3.58 4.17
C LYS A 10 -6.86 4.02 2.87
N LEU A 11 -6.46 3.05 2.03
CA LEU A 11 -5.85 3.33 0.72
C LEU A 11 -6.83 4.02 -0.22
N LEU A 12 -8.04 3.48 -0.35
CA LEU A 12 -9.06 4.05 -1.21
C LEU A 12 -9.41 5.47 -0.77
N GLY A 13 -9.58 5.70 0.54
CA GLY A 13 -9.84 7.04 1.08
C GLY A 13 -8.73 8.03 0.76
N ILE A 14 -7.46 7.65 0.95
CA ILE A 14 -6.31 8.50 0.62
C ILE A 14 -6.29 8.86 -0.87
N VAL A 15 -6.43 7.86 -1.75
CA VAL A 15 -6.42 8.07 -3.21
C VAL A 15 -7.61 8.91 -3.64
N SER A 16 -8.80 8.64 -3.11
CA SER A 16 -10.01 9.42 -3.39
C SER A 16 -9.86 10.87 -2.97
N ILE A 17 -9.26 11.16 -1.82
CA ILE A 17 -9.01 12.54 -1.38
C ILE A 17 -8.04 13.24 -2.34
N LEU A 18 -6.93 12.59 -2.71
CA LEU A 18 -5.97 13.19 -3.65
C LEU A 18 -6.60 13.47 -5.02
N VAL A 19 -7.37 12.52 -5.56
CA VAL A 19 -8.07 12.68 -6.83
C VAL A 19 -9.12 13.79 -6.73
N MET A 20 -9.86 13.86 -5.62
CA MET A 20 -10.86 14.91 -5.41
C MET A 20 -10.22 16.30 -5.31
N CYS A 21 -9.06 16.43 -4.65
CA CYS A 21 -8.29 17.67 -4.65
C CYS A 21 -7.87 18.11 -6.05
N ILE A 22 -7.41 17.17 -6.90
CA ILE A 22 -7.01 17.47 -8.29
C ILE A 22 -8.23 17.90 -9.11
N ILE A 23 -9.33 17.15 -9.04
CA ILE A 23 -10.57 17.48 -9.78
C ILE A 23 -11.09 18.85 -9.36
N PHE A 24 -11.13 19.12 -8.05
CA PHE A 24 -11.60 20.39 -7.53
C PHE A 24 -10.71 21.55 -7.99
N GLY A 25 -9.39 21.40 -7.91
CA GLY A 25 -8.45 22.40 -8.41
C GLY A 25 -8.60 22.66 -9.91
N ALA A 26 -8.75 21.61 -10.71
CA ALA A 26 -8.96 21.73 -12.15
C ALA A 26 -10.31 22.41 -12.48
N ALA A 27 -11.40 22.00 -11.82
CA ALA A 27 -12.71 22.60 -11.99
C ALA A 27 -12.70 24.10 -11.62
N TYR A 28 -12.09 24.45 -10.48
CA TYR A 28 -11.95 25.83 -10.06
C TYR A 28 -11.15 26.67 -11.07
N THR A 29 -10.01 26.14 -11.52
CA THR A 29 -9.16 26.82 -12.51
C THR A 29 -9.89 27.06 -13.83
N THR A 30 -10.60 26.04 -14.33
CA THR A 30 -11.36 26.16 -15.59
C THR A 30 -12.53 27.14 -15.52
N ILE A 31 -13.22 27.22 -14.38
CA ILE A 31 -14.27 28.22 -14.17
C ILE A 31 -13.65 29.62 -14.19
N LEU A 32 -12.57 29.85 -13.44
CA LEU A 32 -11.97 31.17 -13.35
C LEU A 32 -11.29 31.61 -14.65
N LEU A 33 -10.69 30.69 -15.42
CA LEU A 33 -10.10 31.01 -16.73
C LEU A 33 -11.15 31.53 -17.72
N LYS A 34 -12.37 30.97 -17.70
CA LYS A 34 -13.48 31.50 -18.51
C LYS A 34 -13.86 32.91 -18.08
N ASP A 35 -13.93 33.17 -16.78
CA ASP A 35 -14.18 34.52 -16.27
C ASP A 35 -13.09 35.51 -16.69
N MET A 36 -11.82 35.07 -16.76
CA MET A 36 -10.71 35.90 -17.22
C MET A 36 -10.77 36.25 -18.71
N GLU A 37 -11.25 35.33 -19.58
CA GLU A 37 -11.50 35.63 -20.99
C GLU A 37 -12.56 36.73 -21.15
N HIS A 38 -13.63 36.67 -20.34
CA HIS A 38 -14.65 37.72 -20.29
C HIS A 38 -14.06 39.05 -19.79
N ASP A 39 -13.28 39.03 -18.71
CA ASP A 39 -12.61 40.23 -18.18
C ASP A 39 -11.71 40.91 -19.24
N ALA A 40 -10.97 40.13 -20.05
CA ALA A 40 -10.14 40.68 -21.12
C ALA A 40 -10.94 41.40 -22.21
N ASN A 41 -12.08 40.84 -22.63
CA ASN A 41 -12.99 41.48 -23.58
C ASN A 41 -13.57 42.79 -23.01
N ILE A 42 -13.99 42.77 -21.74
CA ILE A 42 -14.53 43.94 -21.03
C ILE A 42 -13.48 45.07 -20.96
N ILE A 43 -12.23 44.74 -20.59
CA ILE A 43 -11.12 45.70 -20.55
C ILE A 43 -10.86 46.30 -21.94
N ASN A 44 -10.93 45.51 -23.01
CA ASN A 44 -10.76 46.00 -24.37
C ASN A 44 -11.89 46.97 -24.77
N ILE A 45 -13.15 46.66 -24.44
CA ILE A 45 -14.30 47.54 -24.69
C ILE A 45 -14.18 48.85 -23.89
N ALA A 46 -13.81 48.76 -22.62
CA ALA A 46 -13.53 49.93 -21.78
C ALA A 46 -12.35 50.76 -22.34
N GLY A 47 -11.30 50.11 -22.82
CA GLY A 47 -10.16 50.75 -23.48
C GLY A 47 -10.58 51.50 -24.75
N LYS A 48 -11.47 50.91 -25.55
CA LYS A 48 -12.03 51.52 -26.76
C LYS A 48 -12.77 52.83 -26.47
N GLN A 49 -13.42 52.96 -25.32
CA GLN A 49 -14.12 54.20 -24.93
C GLN A 49 -13.19 55.43 -24.96
N ARG A 50 -11.93 55.27 -24.54
CA ARG A 50 -10.93 56.35 -24.59
C ARG A 50 -10.65 56.81 -26.01
N MET A 51 -10.52 55.86 -26.94
CA MET A 51 -10.36 56.15 -28.36
C MET A 51 -11.59 56.87 -28.93
N LEU A 52 -12.79 56.41 -28.58
CA LEU A 52 -14.04 57.02 -29.06
C LEU A 52 -14.19 58.47 -28.60
N ILE A 53 -13.81 58.83 -27.36
CA ILE A 53 -13.82 60.22 -26.88
C ILE A 53 -12.95 61.13 -27.77
N GLN A 54 -11.74 60.68 -28.09
CA GLN A 54 -10.81 61.41 -28.94
C GLN A 54 -11.29 61.46 -30.40
N LYS A 55 -11.85 60.35 -30.90
CA LYS A 55 -12.44 60.25 -32.23
C LYS A 55 -13.59 61.24 -32.39
N MET A 56 -14.56 61.25 -31.47
CA MET A 56 -15.67 62.20 -31.47
C MET A 56 -15.18 63.65 -31.43
N SER A 57 -14.17 63.94 -30.60
CA SER A 57 -13.60 65.29 -30.53
C SER A 57 -13.01 65.72 -31.88
N LYS A 58 -12.23 64.85 -32.53
CA LYS A 58 -11.69 65.09 -33.87
C LYS A 58 -12.79 65.29 -34.92
N GLU A 59 -13.79 64.41 -34.91
CA GLU A 59 -14.94 64.45 -35.83
C GLU A 59 -15.72 65.78 -35.68
N ALA A 60 -15.96 66.22 -34.44
CA ALA A 60 -16.58 67.50 -34.13
C ALA A 60 -15.80 68.69 -34.70
N PHE A 61 -14.48 68.73 -34.52
CA PHE A 61 -13.65 69.80 -35.09
C PHE A 61 -13.58 69.75 -36.62
N MET A 62 -13.60 68.57 -37.25
CA MET A 62 -13.65 68.47 -38.71
C MET A 62 -14.95 69.04 -39.30
N ILE A 63 -16.08 68.87 -38.61
CA ILE A 63 -17.36 69.49 -39.00
C ILE A 63 -17.25 71.01 -38.93
N ALA A 64 -16.60 71.55 -37.88
CA ALA A 64 -16.36 72.97 -37.73
C ALA A 64 -15.48 73.58 -38.85
N LEU A 65 -14.61 72.76 -39.45
CA LEU A 65 -13.77 73.12 -40.59
C LEU A 65 -14.49 72.95 -41.95
N GLY A 66 -15.79 72.62 -41.95
CA GLY A 66 -16.61 72.50 -43.15
C GLY A 66 -16.77 71.09 -43.70
N ASN A 67 -16.20 70.06 -43.05
CA ASN A 67 -16.38 68.67 -43.48
C ASN A 67 -17.69 68.08 -42.91
N LEU A 68 -18.82 68.42 -43.53
CA LEU A 68 -20.16 68.05 -43.07
C LEU A 68 -20.45 66.53 -43.11
N GLU A 69 -19.76 65.76 -43.97
CA GLU A 69 -19.93 64.31 -44.05
C GLU A 69 -19.58 63.61 -42.73
N MET A 70 -18.71 64.23 -41.92
CA MET A 70 -18.31 63.73 -40.60
C MET A 70 -19.46 63.74 -39.59
N LYS A 71 -20.59 64.43 -39.85
CA LYS A 71 -21.77 64.42 -38.96
C LYS A 71 -22.32 63.00 -38.75
N LYS A 72 -22.35 62.18 -39.81
CA LYS A 72 -22.82 60.78 -39.72
C LYS A 72 -21.88 59.91 -38.90
N GLU A 73 -20.58 60.10 -39.07
CA GLU A 73 -19.57 59.38 -38.29
C GLU A 73 -19.58 59.82 -36.82
N LEU A 74 -19.73 61.12 -36.54
CA LEU A 74 -19.82 61.68 -35.20
C LEU A 74 -20.94 61.03 -34.38
N ILE A 75 -22.16 61.02 -34.92
CA ILE A 75 -23.31 60.45 -34.20
C ILE A 75 -23.17 58.93 -34.02
N LYS A 76 -22.61 58.24 -35.02
CA LYS A 76 -22.34 56.79 -34.93
C LYS A 76 -21.30 56.48 -33.85
N THR A 77 -20.20 57.24 -33.78
CA THR A 77 -19.19 57.11 -32.73
C THR A 77 -19.81 57.36 -31.34
N ALA A 78 -20.70 58.36 -31.23
CA ALA A 78 -21.38 58.69 -29.98
C ALA A 78 -22.36 57.59 -29.53
N GLN A 79 -23.14 57.02 -30.45
CA GLN A 79 -24.01 55.89 -30.17
C GLN A 79 -23.21 54.65 -29.76
N GLU A 80 -22.07 54.40 -30.40
CA GLU A 80 -21.19 53.30 -30.01
C GLU A 80 -20.60 53.50 -28.61
N PHE A 81 -20.19 54.72 -28.26
CA PHE A 81 -19.74 55.05 -26.91
C PHE A 81 -20.86 54.79 -25.89
N ASP A 82 -22.05 55.35 -26.12
CA ASP A 82 -23.19 55.23 -25.19
C ASP A 82 -23.62 53.77 -24.98
N LYS A 83 -23.73 52.99 -26.07
CA LYS A 83 -24.05 51.56 -25.99
C LYS A 83 -23.02 50.81 -25.16
N ASN A 84 -21.74 50.99 -25.46
CA ASN A 84 -20.67 50.32 -24.74
C ASN A 84 -20.63 50.74 -23.26
N LEU A 85 -20.81 52.02 -22.94
CA LEU A 85 -20.83 52.49 -21.55
C LEU A 85 -21.99 51.86 -20.77
N ASN A 86 -23.18 51.79 -21.36
CA ASN A 86 -24.33 51.14 -20.73
C ASN A 86 -24.14 49.63 -20.55
N ASP A 87 -23.57 48.96 -21.55
CA ASP A 87 -23.24 47.53 -21.45
C ASP A 87 -22.20 47.27 -20.36
N LEU A 88 -21.17 48.13 -20.23
CA LEU A 88 -20.17 48.00 -19.15
C LEU A 88 -20.79 48.18 -17.75
N ILE A 89 -21.74 49.12 -17.59
CA ILE A 89 -22.37 49.40 -16.29
C ILE A 89 -23.34 48.28 -15.88
N ASN A 90 -24.15 47.79 -16.82
CA ASN A 90 -25.29 46.92 -16.53
C ASN A 90 -25.06 45.45 -16.90
N GLY A 91 -24.04 45.15 -17.69
CA GLY A 91 -23.86 43.86 -18.33
C GLY A 91 -24.66 43.73 -19.64
N ASN A 92 -24.20 42.81 -20.48
CA ASN A 92 -24.84 42.40 -21.73
C ASN A 92 -24.40 40.96 -22.06
N GLU A 93 -25.25 39.98 -21.77
CA GLU A 93 -24.94 38.55 -21.95
C GLU A 93 -24.68 38.18 -23.42
N GLU A 94 -25.43 38.75 -24.37
CA GLU A 94 -25.25 38.50 -25.80
C GLU A 94 -23.85 38.92 -26.29
N ARG A 95 -23.27 39.94 -25.65
CA ARG A 95 -21.91 40.43 -25.94
C ARG A 95 -20.84 39.84 -25.02
N GLY A 96 -21.22 38.94 -24.11
CA GLY A 96 -20.33 38.35 -23.11
C GLY A 96 -19.75 39.37 -22.13
N ILE A 97 -20.52 40.43 -21.80
CA ILE A 97 -20.14 41.50 -20.89
C ILE A 97 -20.86 41.28 -19.57
N THR A 98 -20.11 41.06 -18.49
CA THR A 98 -20.69 40.98 -17.15
C THR A 98 -20.91 42.37 -16.55
N PRO A 99 -21.87 42.55 -15.63
CA PRO A 99 -22.09 43.83 -14.96
C PRO A 99 -20.84 44.29 -14.20
N ALA A 100 -20.56 45.59 -14.23
CA ALA A 100 -19.42 46.16 -13.52
C ALA A 100 -19.45 45.84 -12.01
N PRO A 101 -18.30 45.41 -11.42
CA PRO A 101 -18.19 45.25 -9.98
C PRO A 101 -18.37 46.62 -9.27
N PRO A 102 -18.75 46.65 -7.99
CA PRO A 102 -19.16 47.89 -7.31
C PRO A 102 -18.16 49.06 -7.44
N ILE A 103 -16.87 48.79 -7.28
CA ILE A 103 -15.80 49.80 -7.37
C ILE A 103 -15.71 50.40 -8.79
N VAL A 104 -15.81 49.57 -9.82
CA VAL A 104 -15.75 50.01 -11.22
C VAL A 104 -17.05 50.69 -11.63
N LYS A 105 -18.20 50.17 -11.18
CA LYS A 105 -19.53 50.71 -11.46
C LYS A 105 -19.65 52.15 -10.97
N ALA A 106 -19.15 52.46 -9.78
CA ALA A 106 -19.13 53.82 -9.25
C ALA A 106 -18.37 54.79 -10.19
N GLN A 107 -17.20 54.37 -10.68
CA GLN A 107 -16.41 55.16 -11.62
C GLN A 107 -17.09 55.30 -12.99
N LEU A 108 -17.70 54.25 -13.52
CA LEU A 108 -18.45 54.30 -14.78
C LEU A 108 -19.70 55.20 -14.68
N LEU A 109 -20.36 55.26 -13.52
CA LEU A 109 -21.46 56.19 -13.29
C LEU A 109 -20.99 57.65 -13.29
N LYS A 110 -19.79 57.94 -12.78
CA LYS A 110 -19.17 59.26 -12.92
C LYS A 110 -18.89 59.59 -14.39
N VAL A 111 -18.33 58.65 -15.14
CA VAL A 111 -18.15 58.79 -16.61
C VAL A 111 -19.49 59.04 -17.31
N LYS A 112 -20.54 58.31 -16.95
CA LYS A 112 -21.90 58.47 -17.50
C LYS A 112 -22.48 59.85 -17.23
N SER A 113 -22.24 60.41 -16.05
CA SER A 113 -22.67 61.77 -15.72
C SER A 113 -21.97 62.81 -16.61
N MET A 114 -20.65 62.72 -16.79
CA MET A 114 -19.90 63.62 -17.66
C MET A 114 -20.27 63.43 -19.14
N TRP A 115 -20.48 62.18 -19.55
CA TRP A 115 -20.91 61.82 -20.89
C TRP A 115 -22.25 62.45 -21.25
N SER A 116 -23.21 62.51 -20.33
CA SER A 116 -24.52 63.11 -20.61
C SER A 116 -24.40 64.55 -21.12
N GLU A 117 -23.55 65.37 -20.50
CA GLU A 117 -23.34 66.75 -20.94
C GLU A 117 -22.47 66.83 -22.20
N PHE A 118 -21.47 65.95 -22.33
CA PHE A 118 -20.67 65.85 -23.55
C PHE A 118 -21.54 65.47 -24.76
N TYR A 119 -22.48 64.53 -24.61
CA TYR A 119 -23.38 64.06 -25.65
C TYR A 119 -24.36 65.14 -26.11
N LYS A 120 -24.88 65.98 -25.21
CA LYS A 120 -25.70 67.15 -25.60
C LYS A 120 -24.95 68.08 -26.55
N ASN A 121 -23.67 68.36 -26.25
CA ASN A 121 -22.84 69.20 -27.10
C ASN A 121 -22.54 68.54 -28.45
N ILE A 122 -22.39 67.22 -28.49
CA ILE A 122 -22.28 66.45 -29.73
C ILE A 122 -23.56 66.57 -30.58
N LEU A 123 -24.75 66.51 -29.97
CA LEU A 123 -26.02 66.68 -30.68
C LEU A 123 -26.17 68.08 -31.28
N ILE A 124 -25.76 69.14 -30.55
CA ILE A 124 -25.76 70.51 -31.08
C ILE A 124 -24.92 70.60 -32.36
N ILE A 125 -23.71 70.00 -32.37
CA ILE A 125 -22.81 69.99 -33.53
C ILE A 125 -23.37 69.15 -34.70
N TYR A 126 -24.11 68.08 -34.39
CA TYR A 126 -24.76 67.24 -35.38
C TYR A 126 -25.95 67.93 -36.05
N GLU A 127 -26.84 68.56 -35.27
CA GLU A 127 -28.12 69.08 -35.73
C GLU A 127 -28.01 70.46 -36.40
N LYS A 128 -27.17 71.35 -35.87
CA LYS A 128 -27.11 72.75 -36.29
C LYS A 128 -26.11 73.02 -37.41
N ASP A 129 -26.26 74.17 -38.08
CA ASP A 129 -25.28 74.64 -39.06
C ASP A 129 -23.95 74.97 -38.37
N PRO A 130 -22.77 74.64 -38.94
CA PRO A 130 -21.48 74.95 -38.33
C PRO A 130 -21.26 76.44 -38.00
N SER A 131 -21.98 77.35 -38.67
CA SER A 131 -21.91 78.79 -38.45
C SER A 131 -22.72 79.26 -37.23
N ASP A 132 -23.54 78.39 -36.64
CA ASP A 132 -24.39 78.72 -35.49
C ASP A 132 -23.52 79.01 -34.24
N PRO A 133 -23.74 80.12 -33.52
CA PRO A 133 -23.01 80.46 -32.30
C PRO A 133 -23.02 79.36 -31.22
N GLU A 134 -24.07 78.53 -31.17
CA GLU A 134 -24.16 77.41 -30.24
C GLU A 134 -23.19 76.27 -30.59
N VAL A 135 -22.93 76.03 -31.88
CA VAL A 135 -21.91 75.05 -32.31
C VAL A 135 -20.53 75.47 -31.83
N LYS A 136 -20.21 76.77 -31.88
CA LYS A 136 -18.94 77.29 -31.36
C LYS A 136 -18.81 77.06 -29.85
N LYS A 137 -19.88 77.29 -29.08
CA LYS A 137 -19.92 77.00 -27.63
C LYS A 137 -19.76 75.50 -27.35
N ALA A 138 -20.42 74.65 -28.13
CA ALA A 138 -20.34 73.20 -27.99
C ALA A 138 -18.93 72.66 -28.29
N LEU A 139 -18.26 73.19 -29.32
CA LEU A 139 -16.86 72.86 -29.63
C LEU A 139 -15.91 73.29 -28.52
N GLU A 140 -16.12 74.48 -27.93
CA GLU A 140 -15.33 74.95 -26.80
C GLU A 140 -15.53 74.09 -25.56
N TYR A 141 -16.76 73.66 -25.29
CA TYR A 141 -17.06 72.69 -24.24
C TYR A 141 -16.31 71.37 -24.45
N ILE A 142 -16.38 70.79 -25.65
CA ILE A 142 -15.66 69.55 -26.01
C ILE A 142 -14.14 69.75 -25.86
N LYS A 143 -13.59 70.87 -26.35
CA LYS A 143 -12.16 71.20 -26.22
C LYS A 143 -11.69 71.18 -24.77
N ASN A 144 -12.48 71.75 -23.88
CA ASN A 144 -12.09 71.95 -22.48
C ASN A 144 -12.32 70.70 -21.62
N HIS A 145 -13.31 69.86 -21.96
CA HIS A 145 -13.69 68.70 -21.13
C HIS A 145 -13.29 67.33 -21.71
N ASN A 146 -12.85 67.23 -22.97
CA ASN A 146 -12.50 65.92 -23.56
C ASN A 146 -11.40 65.19 -22.76
N MET A 147 -10.37 65.92 -22.30
CA MET A 147 -9.25 65.32 -21.58
C MET A 147 -9.66 64.88 -20.18
N GLU A 148 -10.61 65.59 -19.56
CA GLU A 148 -11.18 65.20 -18.27
C GLU A 148 -11.99 63.92 -18.40
N LEU A 149 -12.91 63.85 -19.37
CA LEU A 149 -13.70 62.65 -19.66
C LEU A 149 -12.81 61.45 -20.02
N LEU A 150 -11.75 61.69 -20.81
CA LEU A 150 -10.73 60.69 -21.14
C LEU A 150 -10.03 60.16 -19.88
N SER A 151 -9.65 61.06 -18.97
CA SER A 151 -8.98 60.71 -17.71
C SER A 151 -9.89 59.88 -16.81
N GLU A 152 -11.16 60.26 -16.66
CA GLU A 152 -12.11 59.52 -15.83
C GLU A 152 -12.45 58.15 -16.43
N MET A 153 -12.53 58.05 -17.77
CA MET A 153 -12.65 56.75 -18.44
C MET A 153 -11.37 55.92 -18.29
N HIS A 154 -10.18 56.53 -18.31
CA HIS A 154 -8.92 55.84 -18.05
C HIS A 154 -8.86 55.25 -16.65
N LYS A 155 -9.32 55.99 -15.63
CA LYS A 155 -9.45 55.46 -14.26
C LYS A 155 -10.37 54.24 -14.22
N ALA A 156 -11.50 54.26 -14.94
CA ALA A 156 -12.39 53.10 -15.02
C ALA A 156 -11.68 51.86 -15.63
N VAL A 157 -10.88 52.06 -16.68
CA VAL A 157 -10.08 50.97 -17.27
C VAL A 157 -9.06 50.42 -16.28
N LEU A 158 -8.34 51.29 -15.56
CA LEU A 158 -7.38 50.85 -14.53
C LEU A 158 -8.05 50.04 -13.43
N LEU A 159 -9.23 50.47 -12.95
CA LEU A 159 -10.00 49.74 -11.94
C LEU A 159 -10.43 48.35 -12.44
N TYR A 160 -10.83 48.20 -13.71
CA TYR A 160 -11.10 46.88 -14.30
C TYR A 160 -9.85 46.01 -14.33
N THR A 161 -8.71 46.57 -14.73
CA THR A 161 -7.42 45.84 -14.77
C THR A 161 -6.99 45.40 -13.37
N GLU A 162 -7.07 46.28 -12.37
CA GLU A 162 -6.77 45.95 -10.97
C GLU A 162 -7.71 44.87 -10.43
N TYR A 163 -9.02 45.00 -10.67
CA TYR A 163 -10.00 43.99 -10.27
C TYR A 163 -9.70 42.61 -10.87
N SER A 164 -9.36 42.56 -12.17
CA SER A 164 -8.99 41.31 -12.83
C SER A 164 -7.68 40.73 -12.28
N HIS A 165 -6.68 41.58 -12.01
CA HIS A 165 -5.42 41.15 -11.40
C HIS A 165 -5.60 40.59 -9.98
N GLU A 166 -6.48 41.17 -9.15
CA GLU A 166 -6.77 40.64 -7.81
C GLU A 166 -7.40 39.24 -7.88
N LYS A 167 -8.33 38.99 -8.80
CA LYS A 167 -8.86 37.62 -9.03
C LYS A 167 -7.75 36.62 -9.37
N VAL A 168 -6.78 37.02 -10.20
CA VAL A 168 -5.63 36.17 -10.57
C VAL A 168 -4.73 35.89 -9.37
N LYS A 169 -4.53 36.86 -8.48
CA LYS A 169 -3.78 36.64 -7.23
C LYS A 169 -4.49 35.66 -6.31
N GLU A 170 -5.81 35.80 -6.15
CA GLU A 170 -6.63 34.87 -5.37
C GLU A 170 -6.54 33.44 -5.92
N LEU A 171 -6.57 33.29 -7.26
CA LEU A 171 -6.34 31.99 -7.91
C LEU A 171 -4.98 31.40 -7.56
N ASN A 172 -3.90 32.17 -7.72
CA ASN A 172 -2.55 31.69 -7.45
C ASN A 172 -2.39 31.28 -5.99
N LEU A 173 -2.91 32.07 -5.04
CA LEU A 173 -2.88 31.74 -3.61
C LEU A 173 -3.66 30.44 -3.33
N MET A 174 -4.82 30.26 -3.95
CA MET A 174 -5.58 29.01 -3.82
C MET A 174 -4.83 27.81 -4.40
N LEU A 175 -4.17 27.96 -5.55
CA LEU A 175 -3.36 26.89 -6.14
C LEU A 175 -2.16 26.52 -5.27
N GLU A 176 -1.43 27.50 -4.76
CA GLU A 176 -0.31 27.29 -3.84
C GLU A 176 -0.73 26.52 -2.58
N THR A 177 -1.84 26.94 -1.96
CA THR A 177 -2.39 26.26 -0.79
C THR A 177 -2.86 24.83 -1.09
N MET A 178 -3.46 24.58 -2.26
CA MET A 178 -3.84 23.23 -2.71
C MET A 178 -2.63 22.32 -2.94
N ILE A 179 -1.54 22.85 -3.50
CA ILE A 179 -0.28 22.12 -3.68
C ILE A 179 0.30 21.73 -2.32
N ILE A 180 0.38 22.68 -1.38
CA ILE A 180 0.88 22.43 -0.02
C ILE A 180 0.04 21.35 0.67
N LEU A 181 -1.29 21.45 0.59
CA LEU A 181 -2.21 20.46 1.15
C LEU A 181 -2.01 19.07 0.52
N SER A 182 -1.84 19.00 -0.80
CA SER A 182 -1.57 17.75 -1.52
C SER A 182 -0.25 17.09 -1.08
N ILE A 183 0.80 17.89 -0.84
CA ILE A 183 2.07 17.40 -0.30
C ILE A 183 1.86 16.83 1.11
N ILE A 184 1.15 17.53 1.98
CA ILE A 184 0.85 17.06 3.34
C ILE A 184 0.10 15.73 3.31
N ILE A 185 -0.94 15.62 2.49
CA ILE A 185 -1.71 14.38 2.33
C ILE A 185 -0.82 13.25 1.79
N SER A 186 0.07 13.56 0.84
CA SER A 186 1.01 12.58 0.29
C SER A 186 2.02 12.07 1.32
N VAL A 187 2.53 12.95 2.19
CA VAL A 187 3.43 12.55 3.30
C VAL A 187 2.69 11.68 4.31
N LEU A 188 1.46 12.05 4.68
CA LEU A 188 0.61 11.24 5.56
C LEU A 188 0.29 9.88 4.93
N ALA A 189 -0.01 9.85 3.64
CA ALA A 189 -0.25 8.64 2.88
C ALA A 189 0.97 7.71 2.93
N PHE A 190 2.15 8.24 2.64
CA PHE A 190 3.41 7.51 2.70
C PHE A 190 3.65 6.92 4.11
N TYR A 191 3.42 7.71 5.16
CA TYR A 191 3.52 7.24 6.54
C TYR A 191 2.55 6.08 6.84
N VAL A 192 1.30 6.19 6.39
CA VAL A 192 0.27 5.16 6.55
C VAL A 192 0.67 3.88 5.81
N VAL A 193 1.08 3.97 4.54
CA VAL A 193 1.51 2.82 3.74
C VAL A 193 2.72 2.13 4.38
N LYS A 194 3.74 2.89 4.75
CA LYS A 194 4.96 2.37 5.38
C LYS A 194 4.66 1.61 6.66
N ASN A 195 3.84 2.17 7.55
CA ASN A 195 3.62 1.60 8.88
C ASN A 195 2.46 0.61 8.97
N HIS A 196 1.45 0.71 8.10
CA HIS A 196 0.25 -0.14 8.16
C HIS A 196 0.26 -1.26 7.10
N ILE A 197 1.16 -1.20 6.12
CA ILE A 197 1.23 -2.21 5.04
C ILE A 197 2.64 -2.78 4.96
N ILE A 198 3.64 -1.95 4.64
CA ILE A 198 5.00 -2.42 4.34
C ILE A 198 5.62 -3.12 5.55
N LYS A 199 5.73 -2.44 6.71
CA LYS A 199 6.31 -3.05 7.92
C LYS A 199 5.58 -4.34 8.37
N PRO A 200 4.24 -4.40 8.42
CA PRO A 200 3.52 -5.65 8.68
C PRO A 200 3.81 -6.78 7.70
N LEU A 201 3.90 -6.49 6.40
CA LEU A 201 4.24 -7.50 5.38
C LEU A 201 5.68 -7.99 5.50
N GLU A 202 6.64 -7.09 5.75
CA GLU A 202 8.04 -7.45 5.99
C GLU A 202 8.17 -8.37 7.20
N GLU A 203 7.46 -8.09 8.28
CA GLU A 203 7.45 -8.95 9.45
C GLU A 203 6.77 -10.30 9.18
N LEU A 204 5.66 -10.30 8.44
CA LEU A 204 4.98 -11.53 8.04
C LEU A 204 5.93 -12.43 7.23
N ASN A 205 6.64 -11.83 6.25
CA ASN A 205 7.63 -12.52 5.44
C ASN A 205 8.77 -13.08 6.30
N ARG A 206 9.28 -12.30 7.27
CA ARG A 206 10.29 -12.77 8.23
C ARG A 206 9.80 -13.99 9.02
N VAL A 207 8.57 -13.95 9.54
CA VAL A 207 7.99 -15.06 10.30
C VAL A 207 7.87 -16.31 9.42
N VAL A 208 7.37 -16.18 8.19
CA VAL A 208 7.24 -17.29 7.25
C VAL A 208 8.61 -17.90 6.89
N LEU A 209 9.62 -17.06 6.63
CA LEU A 209 10.97 -17.55 6.33
C LEU A 209 11.61 -18.31 7.49
N GLU A 210 11.38 -17.89 8.73
CA GLU A 210 11.90 -18.60 9.90
C GLU A 210 11.19 -19.96 10.11
N ILE A 211 9.88 -20.04 9.84
CA ILE A 211 9.13 -21.31 9.84
C ILE A 211 9.68 -22.26 8.76
N ALA A 212 9.95 -21.74 7.56
CA ALA A 212 10.52 -22.53 6.47
C ALA A 212 11.91 -23.10 6.80
N LYS A 213 12.65 -22.48 7.72
CA LYS A 213 13.93 -22.98 8.27
C LYS A 213 13.74 -23.98 9.43
N GLY A 214 12.51 -24.34 9.78
CA GLY A 214 12.20 -25.24 10.89
C GLY A 214 12.17 -24.57 12.27
N ASN A 215 12.22 -23.24 12.35
CA ASN A 215 12.14 -22.52 13.62
C ASN A 215 10.68 -22.15 13.94
N TYR A 216 10.01 -22.90 14.83
CA TYR A 216 8.60 -22.65 15.18
C TYR A 216 8.41 -21.74 16.41
N ASN A 217 9.46 -21.39 17.15
CA ASN A 217 9.38 -20.58 18.38
C ASN A 217 9.58 -19.09 18.11
N ILE A 218 8.93 -18.57 17.05
CA ILE A 218 9.09 -17.18 16.64
C ILE A 218 8.04 -16.30 17.33
N LYS A 219 8.50 -15.20 17.93
CA LYS A 219 7.63 -14.11 18.36
C LYS A 219 7.66 -12.97 17.34
N PRO A 220 6.51 -12.38 17.00
CA PRO A 220 6.47 -11.16 16.19
C PRO A 220 7.22 -10.02 16.86
N LYS A 221 8.01 -9.27 16.10
CA LYS A 221 8.69 -8.04 16.52
C LYS A 221 7.73 -6.85 16.59
N ILE A 222 6.59 -6.95 15.91
CA ILE A 222 5.55 -5.93 15.90
C ILE A 222 4.19 -6.53 16.27
N LYS A 223 3.32 -5.69 16.82
CA LYS A 223 1.93 -6.06 17.08
C LYS A 223 1.10 -5.88 15.82
N PHE A 224 0.60 -6.99 15.28
CA PHE A 224 -0.37 -6.98 14.20
C PHE A 224 -1.69 -6.34 14.67
N ARG A 225 -2.36 -5.65 13.75
CA ARG A 225 -3.63 -4.95 14.00
C ARG A 225 -4.80 -5.86 13.65
N ASN A 226 -6.01 -5.45 14.00
CA ASN A 226 -7.23 -6.16 13.56
C ASN A 226 -7.65 -5.71 12.16
N ASP A 227 -6.74 -5.81 11.20
CA ASP A 227 -6.97 -5.57 9.78
C ASP A 227 -6.66 -6.85 8.97
N GLU A 228 -6.75 -6.77 7.64
CA GLU A 228 -6.57 -7.92 6.76
C GLU A 228 -5.22 -8.62 6.95
N ILE A 229 -4.14 -7.87 7.20
CA ILE A 229 -2.82 -8.45 7.44
C ILE A 229 -2.80 -9.17 8.80
N GLY A 230 -3.43 -8.61 9.83
CA GLY A 230 -3.52 -9.31 11.11
C GLY A 230 -4.38 -10.56 11.07
N VAL A 231 -5.45 -10.59 10.27
CA VAL A 231 -6.23 -11.82 10.03
C VAL A 231 -5.34 -12.89 9.39
N ILE A 232 -4.54 -12.54 8.38
CA ILE A 232 -3.57 -13.45 7.76
C ILE A 232 -2.56 -13.95 8.81
N PHE A 233 -1.99 -13.05 9.60
CA PHE A 233 -1.06 -13.43 10.67
C PHE A 233 -1.68 -14.41 11.66
N ASN A 234 -2.94 -14.21 12.07
CA ASN A 234 -3.62 -15.13 12.97
C ASN A 234 -3.80 -16.53 12.36
N LYS A 235 -4.08 -16.61 11.05
CA LYS A 235 -4.14 -17.90 10.33
C LYS A 235 -2.79 -18.58 10.20
N ILE A 236 -1.73 -17.82 9.94
CA ILE A 236 -0.36 -18.34 9.98
C ILE A 236 0.00 -18.82 11.38
N LYS A 237 -0.42 -18.11 12.44
CA LYS A 237 -0.21 -18.53 13.82
C LYS A 237 -0.88 -19.86 14.16
N GLU A 238 -2.10 -20.11 13.67
CA GLU A 238 -2.76 -21.41 13.77
C GLU A 238 -1.90 -22.51 13.13
N ILE A 239 -1.37 -22.27 11.92
CA ILE A 239 -0.48 -23.21 11.22
C ILE A 239 0.83 -23.46 12.00
N ILE A 240 1.47 -22.41 12.52
CA ILE A 240 2.69 -22.52 13.35
C ILE A 240 2.44 -23.43 14.55
N ASN A 241 1.32 -23.23 15.26
CA ASN A 241 0.99 -24.03 16.43
C ASN A 241 0.79 -25.51 16.08
N ASN A 242 0.14 -25.80 14.96
CA ASN A 242 -0.06 -27.17 14.49
C ASN A 242 1.27 -27.83 14.09
N LEU A 243 2.11 -27.14 13.33
CA LEU A 243 3.45 -27.64 12.95
C LEU A 243 4.34 -27.87 14.18
N LYS A 244 4.29 -26.96 15.16
CA LYS A 244 5.02 -27.10 16.41
C LYS A 244 4.56 -28.33 17.20
N ALA A 245 3.25 -28.54 17.31
CA ALA A 245 2.70 -29.71 18.00
C ALA A 245 3.11 -31.03 17.31
N GLU A 246 3.10 -31.06 15.98
CA GLU A 246 3.55 -32.22 15.21
C GLU A 246 5.05 -32.49 15.41
N ALA A 247 5.89 -31.45 15.34
CA ALA A 247 7.33 -31.58 15.58
C ALA A 247 7.64 -32.03 17.01
N GLU A 248 6.91 -31.53 18.01
CA GLU A 248 7.05 -31.99 19.41
C GLU A 248 6.62 -33.44 19.59
N LYS A 249 5.58 -33.89 18.86
CA LYS A 249 5.13 -35.28 18.85
C LYS A 249 6.16 -36.20 18.21
N GLU A 250 6.67 -35.85 17.03
CA GLU A 250 7.71 -36.61 16.33
C GLU A 250 8.99 -36.75 17.18
N MET A 251 9.39 -35.65 17.85
CA MET A 251 10.56 -35.66 18.74
C MET A 251 10.35 -36.58 19.95
N LYS A 252 9.14 -36.61 20.55
CA LYS A 252 8.80 -37.53 21.63
C LYS A 252 8.79 -38.98 21.19
N GLU A 253 8.20 -39.28 20.02
CA GLU A 253 8.19 -40.63 19.44
C GLU A 253 9.61 -41.14 19.19
N LYS A 254 10.48 -40.29 18.61
CA LYS A 254 11.89 -40.64 18.40
C LYS A 254 12.63 -40.91 19.70
N GLN A 255 12.49 -40.03 20.70
CA GLN A 255 13.12 -40.22 22.01
C GLN A 255 12.65 -41.50 22.70
N MET A 256 11.35 -41.79 22.62
CA MET A 256 10.77 -43.01 23.16
C MET A 256 11.34 -44.25 22.47
N PHE A 257 11.44 -44.22 21.13
CA PHE A 257 12.04 -45.29 20.34
C PHE A 257 13.52 -45.52 20.72
N ASP A 258 14.33 -44.46 20.78
CA ASP A 258 15.75 -44.55 21.16
C ASP A 258 15.93 -45.13 22.57
N ASN A 259 15.11 -44.71 23.54
CA ASN A 259 15.12 -45.24 24.89
C ASN A 259 14.71 -46.73 24.94
N ALA A 260 13.71 -47.11 24.14
CA ALA A 260 13.28 -48.50 24.05
C ALA A 260 14.38 -49.40 23.48
N ILE A 261 15.02 -48.98 22.39
CA ILE A 261 16.14 -49.71 21.79
C ILE A 261 17.29 -49.86 22.79
N ARG A 262 17.66 -48.79 23.50
CA ARG A 262 18.71 -48.85 24.53
C ARG A 262 18.39 -49.87 25.63
N TYR A 263 17.15 -49.89 26.11
CA TYR A 263 16.70 -50.86 27.11
C TYR A 263 16.77 -52.30 26.59
N MET A 264 16.33 -52.54 25.35
CA MET A 264 16.43 -53.87 24.73
C MET A 264 17.89 -54.32 24.55
N SER A 265 18.77 -53.42 24.12
CA SER A 265 20.21 -53.69 24.02
C SER A 265 20.82 -54.09 25.36
N GLU A 266 20.47 -53.38 26.45
CA GLU A 266 20.95 -53.72 27.79
C GLU A 266 20.53 -55.14 28.22
N ILE A 267 19.31 -55.56 27.85
CA ILE A 267 18.84 -56.93 28.10
C ILE A 267 19.60 -57.95 27.25
N LEU A 268 19.85 -57.65 25.97
CA LEU A 268 20.63 -58.51 25.07
C LEU A 268 22.09 -58.66 25.53
N ASP A 269 22.69 -57.63 26.10
CA ASP A 269 24.04 -57.71 26.68
C ASP A 269 24.07 -58.70 27.87
N LYS A 270 23.07 -58.67 28.75
CA LYS A 270 22.94 -59.66 29.84
C LYS A 270 22.78 -61.10 29.32
N VAL A 271 22.02 -61.26 28.22
CA VAL A 271 21.87 -62.56 27.54
C VAL A 271 23.22 -63.03 26.98
N LYS A 272 23.98 -62.14 26.35
CA LYS A 272 25.33 -62.42 25.84
C LYS A 272 26.30 -62.84 26.95
N GLU A 273 26.18 -62.27 28.15
CA GLU A 273 26.94 -62.66 29.34
C GLU A 273 26.49 -64.00 29.96
N GLY A 274 25.49 -64.67 29.36
CA GLY A 274 24.99 -65.98 29.79
C GLY A 274 23.79 -65.92 30.74
N ASN A 275 23.26 -64.73 31.07
CA ASN A 275 22.08 -64.60 31.91
C ASN A 275 20.79 -64.72 31.09
N LEU A 276 20.24 -65.93 31.01
CA LEU A 276 19.02 -66.24 30.25
C LEU A 276 17.70 -66.12 31.04
N ASN A 277 17.76 -65.70 32.30
CA ASN A 277 16.55 -65.47 33.11
C ASN A 277 15.99 -64.04 32.98
N VAL A 278 16.59 -63.20 32.12
CA VAL A 278 16.10 -61.85 31.85
C VAL A 278 14.94 -61.87 30.85
N LYS A 279 13.94 -61.01 31.06
CA LYS A 279 12.86 -60.77 30.11
C LYS A 279 12.56 -59.28 30.03
N ILE A 280 12.25 -58.80 28.83
CA ILE A 280 11.77 -57.45 28.58
C ILE A 280 10.32 -57.38 29.07
N LYS A 281 10.09 -56.66 30.19
CA LYS A 281 8.75 -56.47 30.78
C LYS A 281 8.15 -55.10 30.49
N ALA A 282 8.94 -54.18 29.96
CA ALA A 282 8.47 -52.84 29.60
C ALA A 282 7.39 -52.92 28.52
N LYS A 283 6.36 -52.08 28.67
CA LYS A 283 5.31 -51.89 27.66
C LYS A 283 5.38 -50.47 27.14
N TRP A 284 5.42 -50.34 25.83
CA TRP A 284 5.45 -49.08 25.12
C TRP A 284 4.09 -48.80 24.48
N GLU A 285 3.74 -47.55 24.26
CA GLU A 285 2.54 -47.20 23.49
C GLU A 285 2.65 -47.63 22.01
N ASP A 286 3.87 -47.67 21.45
CA ASP A 286 4.11 -48.14 20.09
C ASP A 286 4.03 -49.68 20.02
N GLU A 287 3.04 -50.18 19.29
CA GLU A 287 2.81 -51.61 19.07
C GLU A 287 4.02 -52.31 18.42
N ARG A 288 4.80 -51.61 17.59
CA ARG A 288 5.99 -52.17 16.92
C ARG A 288 7.09 -52.49 17.93
N LEU A 289 7.29 -51.61 18.92
CA LEU A 289 8.25 -51.83 20.01
C LEU A 289 7.85 -53.03 20.88
N ASN A 290 6.56 -53.15 21.20
CA ASN A 290 6.06 -54.31 21.95
C ASN A 290 6.20 -55.63 21.17
N LYS A 291 5.95 -55.62 19.85
CA LYS A 291 6.19 -56.79 18.99
C LYS A 291 7.67 -57.19 18.99
N LEU A 292 8.59 -56.23 18.86
CA LEU A 292 10.03 -56.49 18.91
C LEU A 292 10.46 -57.06 20.26
N ALA A 293 9.98 -56.49 21.36
CA ALA A 293 10.24 -57.01 22.71
C ALA A 293 9.77 -58.45 22.91
N ASN A 294 8.57 -58.78 22.41
CA ASN A 294 8.03 -60.13 22.47
C ASN A 294 8.86 -61.12 21.63
N LEU A 295 9.30 -60.70 20.44
CA LEU A 295 10.21 -61.51 19.62
C LEU A 295 11.53 -61.78 20.34
N ILE A 296 12.15 -60.77 20.95
CA ILE A 296 13.39 -60.95 21.74
C ILE A 296 13.14 -61.90 22.92
N ASN A 297 12.05 -61.73 23.67
CA ASN A 297 11.70 -62.65 24.76
C ASN A 297 11.53 -64.09 24.29
N SER A 298 10.88 -64.31 23.14
CA SER A 298 10.72 -65.64 22.54
C SER A 298 12.08 -66.24 22.15
N VAL A 299 13.00 -65.43 21.62
CA VAL A 299 14.37 -65.88 21.29
C VAL A 299 15.14 -66.28 22.56
N ILE A 300 15.06 -65.47 23.63
CA ILE A 300 15.70 -65.79 24.91
C ILE A 300 15.16 -67.10 25.49
N GLU A 301 13.84 -67.30 25.38
CA GLU A 301 13.17 -68.52 25.86
C GLU A 301 13.63 -69.76 25.08
N SER A 302 13.65 -69.70 23.75
CA SER A 302 14.18 -70.78 22.92
C SER A 302 15.67 -71.06 23.18
N LEU A 303 16.49 -70.02 23.40
CA LEU A 303 17.88 -70.21 23.80
C LEU A 303 18.00 -70.89 25.17
N SER A 304 17.18 -70.49 26.15
CA SER A 304 17.18 -71.12 27.47
C SER A 304 16.78 -72.60 27.41
N GLU A 305 15.84 -72.96 26.53
CA GLU A 305 15.42 -74.34 26.32
C GLU A 305 16.53 -75.16 25.66
N ALA A 306 17.13 -74.65 24.59
CA ALA A 306 18.25 -75.30 23.91
C ALA A 306 19.46 -75.53 24.84
N ILE A 307 19.80 -74.58 25.71
CA ILE A 307 20.88 -74.78 26.70
C ILE A 307 20.50 -75.85 27.73
N LYS A 308 19.24 -75.94 28.16
CA LYS A 308 18.80 -77.00 29.08
C LYS A 308 18.85 -78.37 28.44
N GLU A 309 18.41 -78.49 27.19
CA GLU A 309 18.53 -79.72 26.40
C GLU A 309 19.99 -80.12 26.26
N LEU A 310 20.86 -79.20 25.85
CA LEU A 310 22.30 -79.45 25.74
C LEU A 310 22.91 -79.87 27.08
N ALA A 311 22.55 -79.22 28.19
CA ALA A 311 23.03 -79.58 29.52
C ALA A 311 22.59 -81.00 29.93
N ASN A 312 21.35 -81.39 29.61
CA ASN A 312 20.87 -82.74 29.80
C ASN A 312 21.62 -83.75 28.93
N GLU A 313 21.88 -83.41 27.67
CA GLU A 313 22.61 -84.27 26.74
C GLU A 313 24.07 -84.46 27.16
N VAL A 314 24.73 -83.40 27.63
CA VAL A 314 26.07 -83.48 28.25
C VAL A 314 26.06 -84.35 29.51
N ARG A 315 25.02 -84.26 30.35
CA ARG A 315 24.88 -85.13 31.52
C ARG A 315 24.76 -86.60 31.12
N LEU A 316 23.90 -86.91 30.16
CA LEU A 316 23.74 -88.26 29.62
C LEU A 316 25.04 -88.78 29.00
N LEU A 317 25.74 -87.93 28.23
CA LEU A 317 27.04 -88.26 27.66
C LEU A 317 28.08 -88.57 28.75
N ASN A 318 28.12 -87.78 29.83
CA ASN A 318 29.02 -88.05 30.96
C ASN A 318 28.69 -89.38 31.65
N GLU A 319 27.42 -89.72 31.84
CA GLU A 319 26.99 -91.03 32.36
C GLU A 319 27.42 -92.18 31.42
N GLU A 320 27.31 -91.99 30.10
CA GLU A 320 27.75 -92.96 29.09
C GLU A 320 29.28 -93.14 29.10
N ILE A 321 30.05 -92.04 29.23
CA ILE A 321 31.51 -92.06 29.38
C ILE A 321 31.91 -92.83 30.64
N GLU A 322 31.18 -92.66 31.75
CA GLU A 322 31.46 -93.38 33.00
C GLU A 322 31.24 -94.89 32.84
N LYS A 323 30.15 -95.30 32.17
CA LYS A 323 29.91 -96.70 31.82
C LYS A 323 30.98 -97.25 30.88
N LEU A 324 31.41 -96.48 29.88
CA LEU A 324 32.49 -96.87 28.97
C LEU A 324 33.82 -97.02 29.71
N LYS A 325 34.08 -96.20 30.72
CA LYS A 325 35.26 -96.34 31.59
C LYS A 325 35.20 -97.63 32.40
N ASP A 326 34.05 -97.96 32.99
CA ASP A 326 33.83 -99.24 33.70
C ASP A 326 33.99 -100.45 32.75
N ILE A 327 33.43 -100.38 31.55
CA ILE A 327 33.62 -101.39 30.50
C ILE A 327 35.09 -101.49 30.09
N GLY A 328 35.79 -100.35 29.96
CA GLY A 328 37.21 -100.30 29.64
C GLY A 328 38.09 -100.92 30.73
N GLU A 329 37.79 -100.66 32.00
CA GLU A 329 38.45 -101.29 33.15
C GLU A 329 38.18 -102.80 33.17
N ARG A 330 36.94 -103.24 32.98
CA ARG A 330 36.60 -104.67 32.84
C ARG A 330 37.30 -105.32 31.65
N ALA A 331 37.33 -104.68 30.49
CA ALA A 331 38.01 -105.20 29.30
C ALA A 331 39.52 -105.33 29.52
N LYS A 332 40.12 -104.38 30.23
CA LYS A 332 41.52 -104.45 30.67
C LYS A 332 41.74 -105.63 31.62
N GLU A 333 40.87 -105.79 32.62
CA GLU A 333 40.92 -106.91 33.58
C GLU A 333 40.76 -108.27 32.88
N THR A 334 39.84 -108.35 31.90
CA THR A 334 39.65 -109.55 31.07
C THR A 334 40.86 -109.80 30.16
N SER A 335 41.48 -108.76 29.62
CA SER A 335 42.71 -108.87 28.82
C SER A 335 43.89 -109.34 29.66
N GLU A 336 44.01 -108.88 30.90
CA GLU A 336 45.02 -109.37 31.85
C GLU A 336 44.77 -110.84 32.19
N GLN A 337 43.52 -111.24 32.44
CA GLN A 337 43.15 -112.65 32.63
C GLN A 337 43.42 -113.53 31.41
N ILE A 338 43.15 -113.06 30.19
CA ILE A 338 43.46 -113.80 28.96
C ILE A 338 44.98 -113.88 28.76
N ALA A 339 45.73 -112.82 29.05
CA ALA A 339 47.19 -112.84 28.99
C ALA A 339 47.75 -113.84 30.00
N ASP A 340 47.25 -113.86 31.23
CA ASP A 340 47.62 -114.83 32.27
C ASP A 340 47.24 -116.26 31.87
N ALA A 341 46.04 -116.48 31.33
CA ALA A 341 45.60 -117.78 30.85
C ALA A 341 46.41 -118.27 29.64
N ALA A 342 46.71 -117.39 28.68
CA ALA A 342 47.58 -117.70 27.55
C ALA A 342 49.01 -118.02 28.01
N ASN A 343 49.51 -117.31 29.03
CA ASN A 343 50.80 -117.58 29.65
C ASN A 343 50.78 -118.94 30.40
N GLN A 344 49.69 -119.27 31.11
CA GLN A 344 49.50 -120.58 31.75
C GLN A 344 49.41 -121.73 30.72
N VAL A 345 48.71 -121.53 29.60
CA VAL A 345 48.64 -122.51 28.49
C VAL A 345 49.99 -122.66 27.81
N ALA A 346 50.74 -121.57 27.60
CA ALA A 346 52.10 -121.63 27.07
C ALA A 346 53.03 -122.40 28.01
N VAL A 347 52.97 -122.17 29.33
CA VAL A 347 53.74 -122.92 30.33
C VAL A 347 53.34 -124.40 30.35
N ALA A 348 52.03 -124.71 30.29
CA ALA A 348 51.52 -126.10 30.26
C ALA A 348 51.76 -126.85 28.93
N ALA A 349 52.09 -126.14 27.84
CA ALA A 349 52.47 -126.73 26.56
C ALA A 349 54.00 -126.93 26.40
N THR A 350 54.79 -126.47 27.39
CA THR A 350 56.25 -126.60 27.41
C THR A 350 56.75 -127.64 28.42
N ASP A 351 55.84 -128.23 29.21
CA ASP A 351 56.01 -129.47 30.00
C ASP A 351 55.42 -130.67 29.24
#